data_AF-A0AAU7VQ73-F1
#
_entry.id   AF-A0AAU7VQ73-F1
#
_cell.length_a   1.000
_cell.length_b   1.000
_cell.length_c   1.000
_cell.angle_alpha   90.00
_cell.angle_beta   90.00
_cell.angle_gamma   90.00
#
_symmetry.space_group_name_H-M   'P 1'
#
loop_
_entity.id
_entity.type
_entity.pdbx_description
1 polymer ?
#
loop_
_entity_poly.entity_id
_entity_poly.type
_entity_poly.pdbx_seq_one_letter_code
_entity_poly.pdbx_strand_id
1 'polypeptide(L)'
;MDLEKQYKNLSIIAIIFVFIIILFFAIMHISSNFSPGHISINVNVGDVDGGTVLGSGQYKKGETVTIQAFPRKNYKFKGWKIDDQVISNKKQYQFMLEEQKDITAIFEEVFTFTVKEGTIPGGTVEGGGQFKKGEDVTAQATPNPGYEFVGWKQNNEIISTNQNLELTLEGSKKIIAKFKLLDSPIENNLVITDGDYLKALVTKDTYLGRYHPEDLKQIPLEYTHNNIQLQLREEALKHLIKLFKAAEKGELNQLTVMSAYRGYNYQQRIFTNNASRHGREQANKFSAKPGQSEHQLGTAVDFSDGSGSLSQDFADTPEGKWLAKNAHKYGFIMSYPEGKANITGYIYEPWHFRYIGIETAEKFKQSDYKTLTEFLEEKPQYFEEMN
;
A
#
# COMPACT_ATOMS: atom_id res chain seq x y z
N MET A 1 29.96 13.58 -21.91
CA MET A 1 28.50 13.58 -22.08
C MET A 1 27.77 14.59 -21.19
N ASP A 2 28.47 15.59 -20.61
CA ASP A 2 27.86 16.54 -19.65
C ASP A 2 28.01 18.03 -20.04
N LEU A 3 29.00 18.37 -20.87
CA LEU A 3 29.19 19.74 -21.35
C LEU A 3 28.09 20.21 -22.32
N GLU A 4 27.61 19.36 -23.24
CA GLU A 4 26.53 19.73 -24.17
C GLU A 4 25.19 20.03 -23.48
N LYS A 5 24.88 19.35 -22.37
CA LYS A 5 23.68 19.63 -21.57
C LYS A 5 23.82 20.94 -20.81
N GLN A 6 25.02 21.24 -20.31
CA GLN A 6 25.31 22.48 -19.61
C GLN A 6 25.23 23.68 -20.56
N TYR A 7 25.77 23.57 -21.79
CA TYR A 7 25.66 24.59 -22.83
C TYR A 7 24.21 24.78 -23.33
N LYS A 8 23.42 23.71 -23.50
CA LYS A 8 21.99 23.86 -23.83
C LYS A 8 21.20 24.58 -22.74
N ASN A 9 21.46 24.30 -21.47
CA ASN A 9 20.79 24.99 -20.36
C ASN A 9 21.23 26.46 -20.22
N LEU A 10 22.52 26.77 -20.42
CA LEU A 10 23.01 28.15 -20.47
C LEU A 10 22.41 28.94 -21.65
N SER A 11 22.27 28.32 -22.82
CA SER A 11 21.65 28.93 -23.99
C SER A 11 20.14 29.18 -23.79
N ILE A 12 19.42 28.27 -23.13
CA ILE A 12 17.99 28.45 -22.84
C ILE A 12 17.79 29.56 -21.79
N ILE A 13 18.63 29.63 -20.75
CA ILE A 13 18.57 30.69 -19.75
C ILE A 13 18.92 32.05 -20.37
N ALA A 14 19.92 32.11 -21.25
CA ALA A 14 20.27 33.32 -22.00
C ALA A 14 19.14 33.76 -22.96
N ILE A 15 18.47 32.82 -23.64
CA ILE A 15 17.32 33.12 -24.51
C ILE A 15 16.13 33.64 -23.69
N ILE A 16 15.87 33.07 -22.51
CA ILE A 16 14.81 33.54 -21.60
C ILE A 16 15.17 34.93 -21.05
N PHE A 17 16.43 35.19 -20.69
CA PHE A 17 16.86 36.52 -20.23
C PHE A 17 16.80 37.58 -21.34
N VAL A 18 17.16 37.22 -22.58
CA VAL A 18 17.04 38.10 -23.76
C VAL A 18 15.57 38.36 -24.09
N PHE A 19 14.68 37.36 -23.97
CA PHE A 19 13.23 37.58 -24.10
C PHE A 19 12.66 38.45 -22.97
N ILE A 20 13.12 38.29 -21.74
CA ILE A 20 12.69 39.13 -20.61
C ILE A 20 13.20 40.56 -20.78
N ILE A 21 14.42 40.79 -21.25
CA ILE A 21 14.95 42.13 -21.54
C ILE A 21 14.23 42.76 -22.74
N ILE A 22 13.91 42.00 -23.80
CA ILE A 22 13.11 42.50 -24.93
C ILE A 22 11.68 42.82 -24.48
N LEU A 23 11.11 42.06 -23.53
CA LEU A 23 9.80 42.35 -22.93
C LEU A 23 9.86 43.55 -21.96
N PHE A 24 10.98 43.75 -21.26
CA PHE A 24 11.22 44.88 -20.36
C PHE A 24 11.45 46.19 -21.15
N PHE A 25 12.08 46.13 -22.33
CA PHE A 25 12.23 47.28 -23.23
C PHE A 25 10.99 47.54 -24.11
N ALA A 26 10.13 46.54 -24.35
CA ALA A 26 8.85 46.73 -25.03
C ALA A 26 7.82 47.53 -24.19
N ILE A 27 8.05 47.66 -22.87
CA ILE A 27 7.17 48.45 -21.98
C ILE A 27 7.53 49.94 -22.00
N MET A 28 8.71 50.34 -22.51
CA MET A 28 9.16 51.73 -22.40
C MET A 28 8.93 52.61 -23.65
N HIS A 29 8.29 52.10 -24.71
CA HIS A 29 7.94 52.89 -25.91
C HIS A 29 6.61 52.40 -26.55
N ILE A 30 5.49 52.53 -25.84
CA ILE A 30 4.19 52.63 -26.50
C ILE A 30 3.63 54.01 -26.17
N SER A 31 3.98 54.97 -27.01
CA SER A 31 3.16 56.15 -27.25
C SER A 31 1.80 55.68 -27.78
N SER A 32 0.78 55.96 -26.98
CA SER A 32 -0.66 55.88 -27.22
C SER A 32 -1.11 55.79 -28.69
N ASN A 33 -1.59 54.63 -29.10
CA ASN A 33 -2.59 54.51 -30.17
C ASN A 33 -3.78 53.71 -29.61
N PHE A 34 -4.74 54.42 -29.03
CA PHE A 34 -5.99 53.85 -28.53
C PHE A 34 -6.88 53.45 -29.72
N SER A 35 -7.05 52.14 -29.96
CA SER A 35 -8.09 51.66 -30.87
C SER A 35 -9.48 51.94 -30.26
N PRO A 36 -10.40 52.61 -30.95
CA PRO A 36 -11.73 52.92 -30.42
C PRO A 36 -12.43 51.66 -29.89
N GLY A 37 -12.95 51.71 -28.66
CA GLY A 37 -13.70 50.62 -28.03
C GLY A 37 -12.87 49.53 -27.34
N HIS A 38 -11.54 49.66 -27.26
CA HIS A 38 -10.69 48.79 -26.44
C HIS A 38 -10.38 49.42 -25.08
N ILE A 39 -10.25 48.57 -24.07
CA ILE A 39 -10.00 48.90 -22.68
C ILE A 39 -8.74 48.14 -22.23
N SER A 40 -7.88 48.81 -21.45
CA SER A 40 -6.67 48.23 -20.90
C SER A 40 -6.96 47.42 -19.63
N ILE A 41 -6.19 46.34 -19.47
CA ILE A 41 -6.06 45.58 -18.23
C ILE A 41 -4.58 45.52 -17.88
N ASN A 42 -4.24 45.92 -16.66
CA ASN A 42 -2.92 45.70 -16.10
C ASN A 42 -3.02 44.65 -14.99
N VAL A 43 -2.38 43.50 -15.19
CA VAL A 43 -2.26 42.45 -14.18
C VAL A 43 -0.84 42.47 -13.62
N ASN A 44 -0.73 42.75 -12.33
CA ASN A 44 0.54 42.92 -11.64
C ASN A 44 0.72 41.85 -10.55
N VAL A 45 1.97 41.54 -10.22
CA VAL A 45 2.31 40.83 -8.97
C VAL A 45 2.36 41.87 -7.86
N GLY A 46 1.76 41.57 -6.70
CA GLY A 46 1.80 42.46 -5.54
C GLY A 46 3.19 42.55 -4.90
N ASP A 47 3.24 43.14 -3.70
CA ASP A 47 4.50 43.48 -3.01
C ASP A 47 5.43 42.29 -2.73
N VAL A 48 4.85 41.09 -2.68
CA VAL A 48 5.59 39.84 -2.54
C VAL A 48 5.76 39.22 -3.93
N ASP A 49 7.00 39.13 -4.41
CA ASP A 49 7.38 38.49 -5.68
C ASP A 49 7.26 36.95 -5.61
N GLY A 50 6.03 36.48 -5.37
CA GLY A 50 5.70 35.09 -5.09
C GLY A 50 5.21 34.30 -6.31
N GLY A 51 5.24 34.86 -7.51
CA GLY A 51 4.66 34.23 -8.69
C GLY A 51 4.84 35.01 -9.98
N THR A 52 4.23 34.49 -11.05
CA THR A 52 4.01 35.23 -12.30
C THR A 52 2.52 35.29 -12.62
N VAL A 53 2.14 36.28 -13.43
CA VAL A 53 0.75 36.51 -13.83
C VAL A 53 0.63 36.64 -15.35
N LEU A 54 -0.51 36.26 -15.89
CA LEU A 54 -0.90 36.43 -17.29
C LEU A 54 -2.25 37.14 -17.38
N GLY A 55 -2.50 37.81 -18.50
CA GLY A 55 -3.78 38.45 -18.82
C GLY A 55 -3.75 39.98 -18.87
N SER A 56 -2.56 40.61 -18.77
CA SER A 56 -2.39 42.03 -19.11
C SER A 56 -2.52 42.24 -20.61
N GLY A 57 -3.15 43.33 -21.03
CA GLY A 57 -3.34 43.64 -22.45
C GLY A 57 -4.45 44.64 -22.74
N GLN A 58 -4.82 44.74 -24.01
CA GLN A 58 -5.94 45.56 -24.50
C GLN A 58 -7.03 44.61 -25.02
N TYR A 59 -8.26 44.82 -24.60
CA TYR A 59 -9.40 43.96 -24.94
C TYR A 59 -10.61 44.80 -25.34
N LYS A 60 -11.55 44.25 -26.09
CA LYS A 60 -12.77 44.99 -26.44
C LYS A 60 -13.67 45.15 -25.22
N LYS A 61 -14.37 46.27 -25.12
CA LYS A 61 -15.44 46.43 -24.11
C LYS A 61 -16.51 45.34 -24.28
N GLY A 62 -16.93 44.73 -23.19
CA GLY A 62 -17.87 43.60 -23.13
C GLY A 62 -17.23 42.23 -23.38
N GLU A 63 -15.93 42.16 -23.67
CA GLU A 63 -15.22 40.89 -23.86
C GLU A 63 -14.98 40.19 -22.52
N THR A 64 -14.99 38.85 -22.53
CA THR A 64 -14.61 38.06 -21.37
C THR A 64 -13.09 37.89 -21.33
N VAL A 65 -12.44 38.46 -20.32
CA VAL A 65 -11.00 38.36 -20.10
C VAL A 65 -10.70 37.22 -19.14
N THR A 66 -9.63 36.47 -19.40
CA THR A 66 -9.09 35.45 -18.48
C THR A 66 -7.75 35.91 -17.94
N ILE A 67 -7.61 35.95 -16.62
CA ILE A 67 -6.34 36.18 -15.93
C ILE A 67 -5.90 34.90 -15.22
N GLN A 68 -4.59 34.68 -15.12
CA GLN A 68 -4.02 33.47 -14.52
C GLN A 68 -2.77 33.77 -13.69
N ALA A 69 -2.67 33.13 -12.52
CA ALA A 69 -1.52 33.23 -11.61
C ALA A 69 -0.77 31.90 -11.50
N PHE A 70 0.55 31.99 -11.50
CA PHE A 70 1.47 30.86 -11.37
C PHE A 70 2.39 31.10 -10.15
N PRO A 71 2.05 30.55 -8.97
CA PRO A 71 2.90 30.67 -7.79
C PRO A 71 4.29 30.04 -8.03
N ARG A 72 5.33 30.72 -7.55
CA ARG A 72 6.69 30.14 -7.46
C ARG A 72 6.72 29.06 -6.39
N LYS A 73 7.80 28.27 -6.37
CA LYS A 73 8.06 27.31 -5.30
C LYS A 73 8.03 28.03 -3.94
N ASN A 74 7.40 27.43 -2.93
CA ASN A 74 7.21 27.99 -1.59
C ASN A 74 6.28 29.22 -1.54
N TYR A 75 5.41 29.42 -2.53
CA TYR A 75 4.37 30.45 -2.49
C TYR A 75 2.99 29.86 -2.78
N LYS A 76 1.96 30.43 -2.15
CA LYS A 76 0.56 30.13 -2.38
C LYS A 76 -0.15 31.37 -2.93
N PHE A 77 -0.94 31.19 -3.99
CA PHE A 77 -1.84 32.24 -4.48
C PHE A 77 -3.00 32.43 -3.50
N LYS A 78 -3.25 33.67 -3.09
CA LYS A 78 -4.31 34.03 -2.14
C LYS A 78 -5.53 34.64 -2.82
N GLY A 79 -5.32 35.38 -3.89
CA GLY A 79 -6.41 36.00 -4.63
C GLY A 79 -5.95 37.11 -5.54
N TRP A 80 -6.90 37.58 -6.33
CA TRP A 80 -6.83 38.79 -7.14
C TRP A 80 -7.47 39.93 -6.36
N LYS A 81 -6.88 41.13 -6.37
CA LYS A 81 -7.47 42.33 -5.79
C LYS A 81 -7.52 43.51 -6.75
N ILE A 82 -8.48 44.39 -6.53
CA ILE A 82 -8.58 45.75 -7.09
C ILE A 82 -8.83 46.67 -5.90
N ASP A 83 -8.07 47.76 -5.77
CA ASP A 83 -8.23 48.76 -4.70
C ASP A 83 -8.40 48.12 -3.31
N ASP A 84 -7.54 47.15 -2.99
CA ASP A 84 -7.52 46.34 -1.76
C ASP A 84 -8.70 45.38 -1.52
N GLN A 85 -9.69 45.36 -2.41
CA GLN A 85 -10.78 44.39 -2.37
C GLN A 85 -10.43 43.11 -3.13
N VAL A 86 -10.52 41.96 -2.46
CA VAL A 86 -10.34 40.65 -3.10
C VAL A 86 -11.54 40.35 -4.00
N ILE A 87 -11.29 40.20 -5.30
CA ILE A 87 -12.32 39.95 -6.31
C ILE A 87 -12.46 38.45 -6.65
N SER A 88 -11.42 37.65 -6.39
CA SER A 88 -11.44 36.21 -6.66
C SER A 88 -10.29 35.49 -5.97
N ASN A 89 -10.54 34.28 -5.47
CA ASN A 89 -9.52 33.38 -4.91
C ASN A 89 -9.08 32.28 -5.90
N LYS A 90 -9.63 32.28 -7.12
CA LYS A 90 -9.30 31.28 -8.14
C LYS A 90 -8.05 31.69 -8.90
N LYS A 91 -7.06 30.79 -9.00
CA LYS A 91 -5.81 31.02 -9.77
C LYS A 91 -6.07 31.40 -11.22
N GLN A 92 -7.17 30.91 -11.80
CA GLN A 92 -7.69 31.35 -13.09
C GLN A 92 -9.04 32.02 -12.84
N TYR A 93 -9.19 33.25 -13.31
CA TYR A 93 -10.39 34.04 -13.09
C TYR A 93 -10.84 34.67 -14.40
N GLN A 94 -12.16 34.62 -14.65
CA GLN A 94 -12.79 35.15 -15.85
C GLN A 94 -13.84 36.18 -15.47
N PHE A 95 -13.87 37.28 -16.21
CA PHE A 95 -14.84 38.34 -15.99
C PHE A 95 -15.08 39.12 -17.29
N MET A 96 -16.24 39.75 -17.39
CA MET A 96 -16.57 40.66 -18.48
C MET A 96 -15.91 42.02 -18.25
N LEU A 97 -15.26 42.55 -19.29
CA LEU A 97 -14.54 43.81 -19.22
C LEU A 97 -15.42 44.99 -19.61
N GLU A 98 -15.90 45.74 -18.62
CA GLU A 98 -16.75 46.92 -18.86
C GLU A 98 -16.00 48.26 -18.74
N GLU A 99 -14.90 48.25 -17.99
CA GLU A 99 -14.07 49.41 -17.67
C GLU A 99 -12.63 48.97 -17.40
N GLN A 100 -11.70 49.92 -17.39
CA GLN A 100 -10.28 49.66 -17.12
C GLN A 100 -10.12 49.11 -15.69
N LYS A 101 -9.27 48.10 -15.53
CA LYS A 101 -8.96 47.52 -14.21
C LYS A 101 -7.46 47.30 -14.04
N ASP A 102 -6.96 47.71 -12.87
CA ASP A 102 -5.64 47.39 -12.38
C ASP A 102 -5.79 46.27 -11.33
N ILE A 103 -5.38 45.06 -11.71
CA ILE A 103 -5.59 43.85 -10.91
C ILE A 103 -4.25 43.37 -10.36
N THR A 104 -4.18 43.15 -9.06
CA THR A 104 -2.97 42.64 -8.40
C THR A 104 -3.17 41.19 -7.95
N ALA A 105 -2.24 40.30 -8.29
CA ALA A 105 -2.14 38.98 -7.68
C ALA A 105 -1.48 39.05 -6.31
N ILE A 106 -2.10 38.41 -5.33
CA ILE A 106 -1.58 38.29 -3.98
C ILE A 106 -1.00 36.89 -3.80
N PHE A 107 0.26 36.83 -3.40
CA PHE A 107 0.95 35.61 -3.01
C PHE A 107 1.33 35.67 -1.53
N GLU A 108 1.37 34.51 -0.90
CA GLU A 108 1.82 34.33 0.49
C GLU A 108 2.95 33.30 0.49
N GLU A 109 4.08 33.63 1.13
CA GLU A 109 5.16 32.68 1.34
C GLU A 109 4.67 31.54 2.23
N VAL A 110 4.93 30.30 1.81
CA VAL A 110 4.57 29.09 2.54
C VAL A 110 5.75 28.13 2.58
N PHE A 111 5.94 27.50 3.73
CA PHE A 111 6.92 26.46 3.92
C PHE A 111 6.28 25.09 3.79
N THR A 112 7.02 24.16 3.17
CA THR A 112 6.57 22.79 3.01
C THR A 112 7.07 21.96 4.19
N PHE A 113 6.14 21.39 4.94
CA PHE A 113 6.42 20.40 5.97
C PHE A 113 6.13 19.01 5.41
N THR A 114 7.20 18.27 5.09
CA THR A 114 7.10 16.93 4.53
C THR A 114 7.21 15.88 5.63
N VAL A 115 6.15 15.14 5.86
CA VAL A 115 6.12 13.98 6.77
C VAL A 115 6.04 12.71 5.93
N LYS A 116 6.96 11.77 6.14
CA LYS A 116 7.02 10.50 5.39
C LYS A 116 7.40 9.33 6.29
N GLU A 117 6.98 8.14 5.89
CA GLU A 117 7.48 6.90 6.47
C GLU A 117 8.95 6.65 6.07
N GLY A 118 9.68 5.93 6.92
CA GLY A 118 11.01 5.44 6.62
C GLY A 118 11.02 4.31 5.60
N THR A 119 12.21 3.79 5.30
CA THR A 119 12.42 2.67 4.36
C THR A 119 11.78 1.36 4.80
N ILE A 120 11.51 1.20 6.10
CA ILE A 120 10.76 0.07 6.66
C ILE A 120 9.36 0.60 6.99
N PRO A 121 8.32 0.21 6.24
CA PRO A 121 6.95 0.54 6.58
C PRO A 121 6.56 -0.18 7.87
N GLY A 122 6.15 0.57 8.89
CA GLY A 122 5.83 0.05 10.23
C GLY A 122 4.68 0.78 10.93
N GLY A 123 4.00 1.69 10.24
CA GLY A 123 2.91 2.49 10.77
C GLY A 123 2.45 3.49 9.70
N THR A 124 1.47 4.32 10.04
CA THR A 124 1.03 5.45 9.22
C THR A 124 1.58 6.77 9.77
N VAL A 125 1.65 7.78 8.91
CA VAL A 125 2.04 9.15 9.30
C VAL A 125 1.10 10.19 8.70
N GLU A 126 0.89 11.28 9.42
CA GLU A 126 0.07 12.42 8.99
C GLU A 126 0.64 13.76 9.47
N GLY A 127 0.00 14.86 9.07
CA GLY A 127 0.40 16.22 9.47
C GLY A 127 1.31 16.98 8.48
N GLY A 128 1.63 16.38 7.32
CA GLY A 128 2.37 17.07 6.26
C GLY A 128 1.52 18.09 5.49
N GLY A 129 2.14 19.12 4.93
CA GLY A 129 1.41 20.18 4.22
C GLY A 129 2.24 21.43 3.88
N GLN A 130 1.54 22.50 3.53
CA GLN A 130 2.08 23.84 3.34
C GLN A 130 1.53 24.77 4.42
N PHE A 131 2.43 25.45 5.13
CA PHE A 131 2.12 26.27 6.30
C PHE A 131 2.83 27.62 6.21
N LYS A 132 2.41 28.60 7.00
CA LYS A 132 3.09 29.89 7.07
C LYS A 132 4.39 29.78 7.86
N LYS A 133 5.28 30.75 7.66
CA LYS A 133 6.43 30.94 8.54
C LYS A 133 5.96 31.21 9.97
N GLY A 134 6.58 30.54 10.94
CA GLY A 134 6.28 30.70 12.36
C GLY A 134 5.00 29.99 12.81
N GLU A 135 4.35 29.21 11.94
CA GLU A 135 3.19 28.41 12.30
C GLU A 135 3.63 27.12 13.02
N ASP A 136 2.90 26.76 14.06
CA ASP A 136 3.10 25.48 14.75
C ASP A 136 2.44 24.35 13.96
N VAL A 137 3.20 23.30 13.71
CA VAL A 137 2.77 22.11 12.96
C VAL A 137 2.90 20.86 13.82
N THR A 138 1.99 19.91 13.60
CA THR A 138 2.00 18.61 14.28
C THR A 138 2.20 17.50 13.26
N ALA A 139 3.21 16.66 13.45
CA ALA A 139 3.32 15.36 12.79
C ALA A 139 2.87 14.27 13.75
N GLN A 140 2.03 13.37 13.27
CA GLN A 140 1.55 12.22 14.05
C GLN A 140 1.96 10.91 13.37
N ALA A 141 2.44 9.96 14.17
CA ALA A 141 2.77 8.61 13.75
C ALA A 141 1.93 7.60 14.52
N THR A 142 1.30 6.68 13.79
CA THR A 142 0.55 5.56 14.38
C THR A 142 1.22 4.24 14.00
N PRO A 143 1.94 3.57 14.91
CA PRO A 143 2.53 2.26 14.62
C PRO A 143 1.47 1.23 14.23
N ASN A 144 1.81 0.41 13.24
CA ASN A 144 1.05 -0.80 12.95
C ASN A 144 1.28 -1.83 14.07
N PRO A 145 0.35 -2.78 14.29
CA PRO A 145 0.59 -3.89 15.19
C PRO A 145 1.92 -4.61 14.90
N GLY A 146 2.70 -4.89 15.95
CA GLY A 146 4.03 -5.54 15.85
C GLY A 146 5.21 -4.58 15.65
N TYR A 147 4.96 -3.27 15.58
CA TYR A 147 6.00 -2.25 15.45
C TYR A 147 5.93 -1.27 16.62
N GLU A 148 7.09 -0.77 17.02
CA GLU A 148 7.21 0.40 17.88
C GLU A 148 7.64 1.61 17.06
N PHE A 149 7.16 2.78 17.49
CA PHE A 149 7.68 4.04 17.01
C PHE A 149 9.04 4.30 17.67
N VAL A 150 10.10 4.40 16.87
CA VAL A 150 11.45 4.69 17.34
C VAL A 150 11.65 6.19 17.51
N GLY A 151 11.08 6.97 16.58
CA GLY A 151 11.24 8.41 16.59
C GLY A 151 11.16 9.05 15.20
N TRP A 152 11.05 10.36 15.22
CA TRP A 152 11.12 11.24 14.07
C TRP A 152 12.57 11.55 13.74
N LYS A 153 12.96 11.34 12.48
CA LYS A 153 14.28 11.70 11.97
C LYS A 153 14.28 12.96 11.11
N GLN A 154 15.25 13.82 11.35
CA GLN A 154 15.63 14.91 10.45
C GLN A 154 17.14 14.82 10.21
N ASN A 155 17.59 14.94 8.95
CA ASN A 155 19.03 14.88 8.60
C ASN A 155 19.77 13.67 9.20
N ASN A 156 19.13 12.50 9.22
CA ASN A 156 19.60 11.24 9.83
C ASN A 156 19.70 11.19 11.36
N GLU A 157 19.35 12.25 12.08
CA GLU A 157 19.31 12.28 13.54
C GLU A 157 17.88 12.14 14.06
N ILE A 158 17.69 11.41 15.17
CA ILE A 158 16.38 11.32 15.84
C ILE A 158 16.19 12.62 16.62
N ILE A 159 15.14 13.37 16.29
CA ILE A 159 14.83 14.66 16.91
C ILE A 159 13.74 14.57 17.97
N SER A 160 12.96 13.49 17.98
CA SER A 160 11.91 13.23 18.96
C SER A 160 11.50 11.76 18.93
N THR A 161 11.16 11.22 20.09
CA THR A 161 10.59 9.87 20.26
C THR A 161 9.09 9.89 20.53
N ASN A 162 8.47 11.07 20.63
CA ASN A 162 7.02 11.20 20.81
C ASN A 162 6.29 10.99 19.48
N GLN A 163 5.24 10.16 19.49
CA GLN A 163 4.41 9.90 18.30
C GLN A 163 3.77 11.18 17.75
N ASN A 164 3.44 12.13 18.63
CA ASN A 164 3.04 13.48 18.27
C ASN A 164 4.25 14.41 18.41
N LEU A 165 4.71 14.95 17.28
CA LEU A 165 5.79 15.91 17.21
C LEU A 165 5.23 17.27 16.84
N GLU A 166 5.38 18.23 17.74
CA GLU A 166 5.04 19.64 17.52
C GLU A 166 6.30 20.45 17.26
N LEU A 167 6.26 21.33 16.25
CA LEU A 167 7.38 22.19 15.85
C LEU A 167 6.86 23.52 15.30
N THR A 168 7.56 24.62 15.58
CA THR A 168 7.38 25.88 14.87
C THR A 168 8.14 25.86 13.54
N LEU A 169 7.45 26.18 12.44
CA LEU A 169 8.01 26.08 11.11
C LEU A 169 8.74 27.37 10.68
N GLU A 170 10.04 27.44 10.95
CA GLU A 170 10.92 28.54 10.51
C GLU A 170 11.47 28.40 9.07
N GLY A 171 11.22 27.25 8.46
CA GLY A 171 11.66 26.92 7.10
C GLY A 171 11.08 25.58 6.66
N SER A 172 11.14 25.28 5.37
CA SER A 172 10.67 23.97 4.87
C SER A 172 11.47 22.83 5.50
N LYS A 173 10.77 21.83 6.05
CA LYS A 173 11.38 20.70 6.77
C LYS A 173 10.90 19.38 6.17
N LYS A 174 11.76 18.36 6.24
CA LYS A 174 11.43 16.97 5.94
C LYS A 174 11.72 16.12 7.16
N ILE A 175 10.68 15.48 7.68
CA ILE A 175 10.75 14.59 8.82
C ILE A 175 10.34 13.17 8.37
N ILE A 176 11.08 12.18 8.86
CA ILE A 176 10.88 10.77 8.51
C ILE A 176 10.52 10.00 9.79
N ALA A 177 9.37 9.33 9.84
CA ALA A 177 9.06 8.41 10.92
C ALA A 177 9.94 7.17 10.83
N LYS A 178 10.55 6.78 11.95
CA LYS A 178 11.20 5.49 12.11
C LYS A 178 10.36 4.60 12.98
N PHE A 179 10.09 3.42 12.44
CA PHE A 179 9.51 2.31 13.16
C PHE A 179 10.57 1.24 13.29
N LYS A 180 10.58 0.56 14.42
CA LYS A 180 11.32 -0.68 14.62
C LYS A 180 10.27 -1.75 14.80
N LEU A 181 10.54 -2.94 14.29
CA LEU A 181 9.76 -4.08 14.73
C LEU A 181 9.97 -4.19 16.23
N LEU A 182 8.90 -4.35 17.01
CA LEU A 182 9.11 -4.69 18.41
C LEU A 182 9.94 -5.96 18.43
N ASP A 183 11.07 -5.94 19.14
CA ASP A 183 11.61 -7.18 19.68
C ASP A 183 10.57 -7.58 20.72
N SER A 184 9.59 -8.38 20.31
CA SER A 184 8.38 -8.68 21.07
C SER A 184 8.72 -9.00 22.52
N PRO A 185 8.06 -8.39 23.54
CA PRO A 185 7.76 -9.11 24.75
C PRO A 185 6.56 -10.02 24.49
N ILE A 186 6.71 -10.97 23.57
CA ILE A 186 5.93 -12.21 23.46
C ILE A 186 6.84 -13.22 22.74
N GLU A 187 7.80 -13.77 23.49
CA GLU A 187 8.44 -15.04 23.16
C GLU A 187 7.42 -16.18 23.03
N ASN A 188 6.19 -16.01 23.55
CA ASN A 188 5.33 -17.17 23.77
C ASN A 188 4.74 -17.79 22.48
N ASN A 189 4.54 -17.06 21.37
CA ASN A 189 3.81 -17.58 20.21
C ASN A 189 4.38 -17.21 18.80
N LEU A 190 5.59 -16.64 18.68
CA LEU A 190 6.25 -16.58 17.37
C LEU A 190 6.53 -18.03 16.95
N VAL A 191 6.20 -18.39 15.71
CA VAL A 191 6.54 -19.72 15.21
C VAL A 191 8.05 -19.76 14.95
N ILE A 192 8.83 -20.21 15.93
CA ILE A 192 10.29 -20.43 15.84
C ILE A 192 10.53 -21.90 15.52
N THR A 193 10.48 -22.30 14.25
CA THR A 193 10.78 -23.69 13.89
C THR A 193 12.26 -23.85 13.56
N ASP A 194 12.90 -24.87 14.12
CA ASP A 194 14.11 -25.42 13.50
C ASP A 194 13.75 -26.05 12.15
N GLY A 195 14.46 -25.67 11.08
CA GLY A 195 14.32 -26.30 9.77
C GLY A 195 13.23 -25.71 8.87
N ASP A 196 12.50 -26.59 8.19
CA ASP A 196 11.78 -26.30 6.95
C ASP A 196 10.33 -25.84 7.15
N TYR A 197 9.86 -25.47 8.36
CA TYR A 197 8.49 -24.99 8.62
C TYR A 197 7.34 -25.95 8.25
N LEU A 198 7.61 -27.22 7.88
CA LEU A 198 6.54 -28.14 7.48
C LEU A 198 5.52 -28.41 8.59
N LYS A 199 5.95 -28.46 9.86
CA LYS A 199 5.07 -28.68 11.02
C LYS A 199 4.82 -27.43 11.86
N ALA A 200 5.12 -26.24 11.33
CA ALA A 200 4.83 -24.95 11.97
C ALA A 200 3.35 -24.85 12.40
N LEU A 201 3.06 -24.56 13.67
CA LEU A 201 1.68 -24.34 14.13
C LEU A 201 1.27 -22.90 13.83
N VAL A 202 0.40 -22.69 12.84
CA VAL A 202 -0.09 -21.36 12.41
C VAL A 202 -1.58 -21.24 12.73
N THR A 203 -1.90 -20.41 13.73
CA THR A 203 -3.26 -20.23 14.29
C THR A 203 -3.61 -18.75 14.38
N LYS A 204 -4.72 -18.44 15.07
CA LYS A 204 -5.08 -17.07 15.44
C LYS A 204 -4.15 -16.45 16.49
N ASP A 205 -3.39 -17.28 17.19
CA ASP A 205 -2.56 -16.88 18.32
C ASP A 205 -1.06 -16.97 18.02
N THR A 206 -0.68 -17.69 16.96
CA THR A 206 0.71 -17.77 16.47
C THR A 206 0.94 -16.90 15.24
N TYR A 207 2.20 -16.53 14.99
CA TYR A 207 2.57 -15.56 13.95
C TYR A 207 3.83 -15.98 13.19
N LEU A 208 3.79 -15.87 11.86
CA LEU A 208 4.90 -16.18 10.95
C LEU A 208 5.79 -14.96 10.61
N GLY A 209 5.49 -13.78 11.15
CA GLY A 209 6.18 -12.56 10.74
C GLY A 209 6.04 -12.32 9.24
N ARG A 210 7.14 -11.96 8.60
CA ARG A 210 7.25 -11.82 7.13
C ARG A 210 7.91 -13.03 6.47
N TYR A 211 7.84 -14.21 7.10
CA TYR A 211 8.37 -15.45 6.51
C TYR A 211 7.94 -15.60 5.04
N HIS A 212 8.92 -15.94 4.22
CA HIS A 212 8.78 -16.22 2.80
C HIS A 212 9.64 -17.46 2.50
N PRO A 213 9.09 -18.53 1.93
CA PRO A 213 9.87 -19.68 1.53
C PRO A 213 10.70 -19.40 0.27
N GLU A 214 11.98 -19.77 0.32
CA GLU A 214 12.93 -19.57 -0.79
C GLU A 214 12.82 -20.64 -1.89
N ASP A 215 12.09 -21.73 -1.64
CA ASP A 215 11.98 -22.93 -2.48
C ASP A 215 10.64 -23.02 -3.24
N LEU A 216 9.98 -21.89 -3.50
CA LEU A 216 8.72 -21.85 -4.25
C LEU A 216 8.93 -22.25 -5.72
N LYS A 217 8.06 -23.13 -6.20
CA LYS A 217 7.97 -23.57 -7.60
C LYS A 217 6.55 -23.35 -8.12
N GLN A 218 6.43 -23.16 -9.43
CA GLN A 218 5.13 -23.02 -10.08
C GLN A 218 4.39 -24.35 -10.08
N ILE A 219 3.11 -24.32 -9.72
CA ILE A 219 2.19 -25.44 -9.91
C ILE A 219 1.93 -25.56 -11.43
N PRO A 220 1.98 -26.78 -12.02
CA PRO A 220 1.61 -26.99 -13.42
C PRO A 220 0.21 -26.44 -13.71
N LEU A 221 0.06 -25.71 -14.83
CA LEU A 221 -1.16 -24.97 -15.13
C LEU A 221 -2.38 -25.88 -15.27
N GLU A 222 -2.18 -27.10 -15.75
CA GLU A 222 -3.21 -28.14 -15.86
C GLU A 222 -3.85 -28.53 -14.54
N TYR A 223 -3.19 -28.26 -13.40
CA TYR A 223 -3.71 -28.52 -12.06
C TYR A 223 -4.33 -27.28 -11.41
N THR A 224 -4.31 -26.13 -12.08
CA THR A 224 -4.82 -24.87 -11.54
C THR A 224 -6.11 -24.46 -12.22
N HIS A 225 -7.06 -23.92 -11.45
CA HIS A 225 -8.33 -23.49 -12.00
C HIS A 225 -8.12 -22.33 -12.98
N ASN A 226 -8.66 -22.44 -14.20
CA ASN A 226 -8.48 -21.45 -15.27
C ASN A 226 -7.01 -21.11 -15.60
N ASN A 227 -6.08 -22.06 -15.41
CA ASN A 227 -4.65 -21.87 -15.69
C ASN A 227 -4.02 -20.68 -14.95
N ILE A 228 -4.47 -20.39 -13.73
CA ILE A 228 -3.88 -19.33 -12.91
C ILE A 228 -2.49 -19.72 -12.42
N GLN A 229 -1.54 -18.80 -12.51
CA GLN A 229 -0.18 -19.06 -12.05
C GLN A 229 -0.11 -19.05 -10.52
N LEU A 230 0.11 -20.21 -9.93
CA LEU A 230 0.21 -20.41 -8.48
C LEU A 230 1.55 -21.05 -8.11
N GLN A 231 2.01 -20.77 -6.89
CA GLN A 231 3.27 -21.30 -6.37
C GLN A 231 3.04 -22.14 -5.12
N LEU A 232 3.86 -23.18 -4.97
CA LEU A 232 3.92 -24.02 -3.79
C LEU A 232 5.39 -24.37 -3.52
N ARG A 233 5.75 -24.67 -2.28
CA ARG A 233 7.10 -25.13 -1.95
C ARG A 233 7.43 -26.42 -2.69
N GLU A 234 8.68 -26.56 -3.10
CA GLU A 234 9.13 -27.65 -3.96
C GLU A 234 8.75 -29.04 -3.41
N GLU A 235 8.95 -29.26 -2.10
CA GLU A 235 8.62 -30.54 -1.46
C GLU A 235 7.12 -30.83 -1.51
N ALA A 236 6.29 -29.88 -1.12
CA ALA A 236 4.83 -30.02 -1.19
C ALA A 236 4.34 -30.22 -2.64
N LEU A 237 4.96 -29.53 -3.61
CA LEU A 237 4.63 -29.65 -5.03
C LEU A 237 4.87 -31.07 -5.57
N LYS A 238 5.98 -31.72 -5.18
CA LYS A 238 6.28 -33.10 -5.59
C LYS A 238 5.15 -34.06 -5.21
N HIS A 239 4.53 -33.87 -4.04
CA HIS A 239 3.45 -34.74 -3.59
C HIS A 239 2.08 -34.27 -4.05
N LEU A 240 1.87 -32.97 -4.29
CA LEU A 240 0.68 -32.46 -4.97
C LEU A 240 0.53 -33.12 -6.35
N ILE A 241 1.61 -33.22 -7.12
CA ILE A 241 1.60 -33.88 -8.44
C ILE A 241 1.23 -35.37 -8.31
N LYS A 242 1.71 -36.06 -7.27
CA LYS A 242 1.35 -37.47 -7.02
C LYS A 242 -0.12 -37.62 -6.63
N LEU A 243 -0.66 -36.67 -5.87
CA LEU A 243 -2.06 -36.62 -5.49
C LEU A 243 -2.95 -36.45 -6.74
N PHE A 244 -2.63 -35.50 -7.63
CA PHE A 244 -3.38 -35.32 -8.89
C PHE A 244 -3.34 -36.56 -9.77
N LYS A 245 -2.17 -37.17 -9.97
CA LYS A 245 -2.04 -38.43 -10.72
C LYS A 245 -2.87 -39.58 -10.13
N ALA A 246 -3.11 -39.57 -8.82
CA ALA A 246 -3.96 -40.57 -8.19
C ALA A 246 -5.45 -40.23 -8.29
N ALA A 247 -5.81 -38.94 -8.26
CA ALA A 247 -7.15 -38.46 -8.50
C ALA A 247 -7.60 -38.77 -9.94
N GLU A 248 -6.73 -38.54 -10.93
CA GLU A 248 -6.94 -38.89 -12.35
C GLU A 248 -7.23 -40.39 -12.53
N LYS A 249 -6.49 -41.26 -11.84
CA LYS A 249 -6.74 -42.73 -11.85
C LYS A 249 -8.08 -43.10 -11.22
N GLY A 250 -8.61 -42.25 -10.35
CA GLY A 250 -9.95 -42.38 -9.79
C GLY A 250 -11.03 -41.65 -10.59
N GLU A 251 -10.71 -41.18 -11.81
CA GLU A 251 -11.60 -40.44 -12.72
C GLU A 251 -12.07 -39.07 -12.19
N LEU A 252 -11.33 -38.47 -11.25
CA LEU A 252 -11.64 -37.18 -10.61
C LEU A 252 -11.02 -36.01 -11.37
N ASN A 253 -11.35 -35.89 -12.66
CA ASN A 253 -10.68 -34.96 -13.58
C ASN A 253 -11.08 -33.48 -13.39
N GLN A 254 -12.04 -33.17 -12.50
CA GLN A 254 -12.45 -31.80 -12.22
C GLN A 254 -11.70 -31.18 -11.03
N LEU A 255 -10.90 -31.97 -10.32
CA LEU A 255 -10.11 -31.45 -9.21
C LEU A 255 -9.11 -30.40 -9.72
N THR A 256 -9.10 -29.23 -9.09
CA THR A 256 -8.20 -28.12 -9.43
C THR A 256 -7.72 -27.37 -8.18
N VAL A 257 -6.61 -26.66 -8.29
CA VAL A 257 -6.10 -25.72 -7.28
C VAL A 257 -6.61 -24.31 -7.56
N MET A 258 -7.29 -23.72 -6.58
CA MET A 258 -7.81 -22.34 -6.59
C MET A 258 -6.87 -21.35 -5.92
N SER A 259 -6.17 -21.77 -4.87
CA SER A 259 -5.22 -20.93 -4.14
C SER A 259 -4.08 -21.77 -3.57
N ALA A 260 -2.91 -21.15 -3.43
CA ALA A 260 -1.72 -21.77 -2.86
C ALA A 260 -0.90 -20.73 -2.08
N TYR A 261 0.40 -20.56 -2.33
CA TYR A 261 1.22 -19.59 -1.62
C TYR A 261 0.63 -18.16 -1.65
N ARG A 262 0.54 -17.53 -0.47
CA ARG A 262 0.17 -16.12 -0.31
C ARG A 262 1.10 -15.44 0.68
N GLY A 263 1.92 -14.50 0.19
CA GLY A 263 2.82 -13.73 1.03
C GLY A 263 2.09 -12.73 1.95
N TYR A 264 2.81 -12.27 2.99
CA TYR A 264 2.29 -11.37 4.03
C TYR A 264 1.51 -10.16 3.50
N ASN A 265 2.10 -9.42 2.55
CA ASN A 265 1.49 -8.20 2.01
C ASN A 265 0.20 -8.51 1.23
N TYR A 266 0.14 -9.67 0.55
CA TYR A 266 -1.08 -10.08 -0.14
C TYR A 266 -2.18 -10.44 0.84
N GLN A 267 -1.85 -11.18 1.90
CA GLN A 267 -2.79 -11.50 2.98
C GLN A 267 -3.32 -10.23 3.67
N GLN A 268 -2.47 -9.21 3.86
CA GLN A 268 -2.89 -7.93 4.44
C GLN A 268 -3.99 -7.27 3.60
N ARG A 269 -3.85 -7.26 2.27
CA ARG A 269 -4.87 -6.71 1.36
C ARG A 269 -6.18 -7.49 1.45
N ILE A 270 -6.12 -8.83 1.45
CA ILE A 270 -7.31 -9.69 1.56
C ILE A 270 -8.05 -9.43 2.89
N PHE A 271 -7.33 -9.45 4.01
CA PHE A 271 -7.95 -9.23 5.32
C PHE A 271 -8.57 -7.83 5.42
N THR A 272 -7.88 -6.80 4.92
CA THR A 272 -8.38 -5.42 4.96
C THR A 272 -9.65 -5.27 4.12
N ASN A 273 -9.72 -5.89 2.94
CA ASN A 273 -10.90 -5.87 2.08
C ASN A 273 -12.09 -6.63 2.71
N ASN A 274 -11.84 -7.74 3.39
CA ASN A 274 -12.90 -8.47 4.09
C ASN A 274 -13.38 -7.69 5.32
N ALA A 275 -12.46 -7.11 6.08
CA ALA A 275 -12.77 -6.31 7.26
C ALA A 275 -13.56 -5.04 6.91
N SER A 276 -13.32 -4.40 5.75
CA SER A 276 -14.09 -3.24 5.32
C SER A 276 -15.53 -3.59 4.94
N ARG A 277 -15.79 -4.82 4.48
CA ARG A 277 -17.12 -5.30 4.08
C ARG A 277 -17.93 -5.87 5.25
N HIS A 278 -17.28 -6.57 6.17
CA HIS A 278 -17.94 -7.38 7.19
C HIS A 278 -17.61 -6.97 8.64
N GLY A 279 -16.69 -6.02 8.83
CA GLY A 279 -16.11 -5.72 10.13
C GLY A 279 -14.96 -6.66 10.49
N ARG A 280 -14.02 -6.19 11.30
CA ARG A 280 -12.76 -6.92 11.61
C ARG A 280 -13.00 -8.24 12.33
N GLU A 281 -13.93 -8.27 13.29
CA GLU A 281 -14.22 -9.47 14.08
C GLU A 281 -14.82 -10.58 13.22
N GLN A 282 -15.83 -10.24 12.41
CA GLN A 282 -16.46 -11.20 11.50
C GLN A 282 -15.51 -11.66 10.40
N ALA A 283 -14.73 -10.73 9.82
CA ALA A 283 -13.69 -11.08 8.85
C ALA A 283 -12.66 -12.06 9.43
N ASN A 284 -12.31 -11.92 10.71
CA ASN A 284 -11.36 -12.82 11.36
C ASN A 284 -11.89 -14.25 11.56
N LYS A 285 -13.19 -14.54 11.37
CA LYS A 285 -13.71 -15.92 11.45
C LYS A 285 -13.43 -16.75 10.20
N PHE A 286 -13.21 -16.12 9.06
CA PHE A 286 -13.00 -16.79 7.76
C PHE A 286 -11.77 -16.26 6.99
N SER A 287 -11.08 -15.25 7.54
CA SER A 287 -9.91 -14.65 6.91
C SER A 287 -8.80 -14.46 7.93
N ALA A 288 -7.64 -15.04 7.65
CA ALA A 288 -6.45 -14.87 8.46
C ALA A 288 -5.96 -13.42 8.45
N LYS A 289 -5.52 -12.91 9.60
CA LYS A 289 -4.69 -11.70 9.64
C LYS A 289 -3.37 -11.99 8.90
N PRO A 290 -2.70 -10.97 8.32
CA PRO A 290 -1.38 -11.18 7.72
C PRO A 290 -0.42 -11.77 8.77
N GLY A 291 0.42 -12.74 8.37
CA GLY A 291 1.28 -13.51 9.28
C GLY A 291 0.60 -14.65 10.04
N GLN A 292 -0.73 -14.82 9.93
CA GLN A 292 -1.50 -15.89 10.60
C GLN A 292 -2.17 -16.85 9.59
N SER A 293 -1.67 -16.87 8.36
CA SER A 293 -2.22 -17.66 7.24
C SER A 293 -1.29 -18.82 6.92
N GLU A 294 -1.80 -20.05 6.91
CA GLU A 294 -1.02 -21.22 6.48
C GLU A 294 -0.54 -21.10 5.03
N HIS A 295 -1.20 -20.29 4.19
CA HIS A 295 -0.72 -20.02 2.82
C HIS A 295 0.63 -19.31 2.78
N GLN A 296 1.00 -18.58 3.84
CA GLN A 296 2.31 -17.95 3.92
C GLN A 296 3.44 -18.98 4.09
N LEU A 297 3.14 -20.20 4.55
CA LEU A 297 4.09 -21.32 4.57
C LEU A 297 4.43 -21.85 3.18
N GLY A 298 3.60 -21.56 2.17
CA GLY A 298 3.72 -22.17 0.84
C GLY A 298 3.47 -23.67 0.83
N THR A 299 2.74 -24.19 1.83
CA THR A 299 2.34 -25.61 1.94
C THR A 299 0.83 -25.82 2.00
N ALA A 300 0.04 -24.75 2.07
CA ALA A 300 -1.42 -24.81 2.01
C ALA A 300 -1.94 -24.68 0.57
N VAL A 301 -3.01 -25.41 0.28
CA VAL A 301 -3.67 -25.50 -1.02
C VAL A 301 -5.18 -25.46 -0.81
N ASP A 302 -5.86 -24.55 -1.52
CA ASP A 302 -7.32 -24.53 -1.63
C ASP A 302 -7.72 -25.28 -2.91
N PHE A 303 -8.47 -26.37 -2.76
CA PHE A 303 -8.95 -27.19 -3.86
C PHE A 303 -10.38 -26.81 -4.29
N SER A 304 -10.73 -27.10 -5.53
CA SER A 304 -12.09 -27.00 -6.06
C SER A 304 -12.39 -28.17 -7.00
N ASP A 305 -13.68 -28.44 -7.21
CA ASP A 305 -14.25 -29.42 -8.14
C ASP A 305 -14.44 -28.84 -9.56
N GLY A 306 -13.65 -27.82 -9.92
CA GLY A 306 -13.74 -27.15 -11.22
C GLY A 306 -14.87 -26.12 -11.30
N SER A 307 -15.73 -26.01 -10.28
CA SER A 307 -16.79 -24.99 -10.20
C SER A 307 -16.26 -23.55 -10.07
N GLY A 308 -15.00 -23.39 -9.64
CA GLY A 308 -14.41 -22.09 -9.36
C GLY A 308 -14.90 -21.47 -8.05
N SER A 309 -15.57 -22.25 -7.20
CA SER A 309 -16.07 -21.84 -5.89
C SER A 309 -15.30 -22.52 -4.77
N LEU A 310 -15.03 -21.78 -3.70
CA LEU A 310 -14.58 -22.29 -2.40
C LEU A 310 -15.77 -22.25 -1.45
N SER A 311 -16.58 -23.31 -1.44
CA SER A 311 -17.77 -23.44 -0.59
C SER A 311 -17.79 -24.79 0.13
N GLN A 312 -18.65 -24.89 1.15
CA GLN A 312 -18.80 -26.12 1.92
C GLN A 312 -19.40 -27.26 1.08
N ASP A 313 -20.12 -26.94 -0.01
CA ASP A 313 -20.67 -27.92 -0.94
C ASP A 313 -19.58 -28.80 -1.59
N PHE A 314 -18.32 -28.32 -1.61
CA PHE A 314 -17.19 -29.13 -2.06
C PHE A 314 -17.06 -30.44 -1.27
N ALA A 315 -17.49 -30.48 0.00
CA ALA A 315 -17.48 -31.71 0.80
C ALA A 315 -18.35 -32.83 0.21
N ASP A 316 -19.38 -32.47 -0.56
CA ASP A 316 -20.35 -33.42 -1.11
C ASP A 316 -20.00 -33.92 -2.52
N THR A 317 -19.00 -33.31 -3.17
CA THR A 317 -18.55 -33.70 -4.50
C THR A 317 -17.72 -34.98 -4.46
N PRO A 318 -17.62 -35.72 -5.59
CA PRO A 318 -16.69 -36.85 -5.70
C PRO A 318 -15.25 -36.47 -5.33
N GLU A 319 -14.78 -35.30 -5.79
CA GLU A 319 -13.45 -34.75 -5.55
C GLU A 319 -13.19 -34.50 -4.07
N GLY A 320 -14.10 -33.79 -3.38
CA GLY A 320 -13.96 -33.47 -1.97
C GLY A 320 -14.02 -34.71 -1.08
N LYS A 321 -14.95 -35.64 -1.36
CA LYS A 321 -15.04 -36.94 -0.67
C LYS A 321 -13.76 -37.75 -0.82
N TRP A 322 -13.19 -37.79 -2.02
CA TRP A 322 -11.96 -38.51 -2.27
C TRP A 322 -10.77 -37.84 -1.58
N LEU A 323 -10.65 -36.51 -1.61
CA LEU A 323 -9.60 -35.78 -0.92
C LEU A 323 -9.65 -36.01 0.58
N ALA A 324 -10.81 -35.85 1.23
CA ALA A 324 -10.97 -36.09 2.65
C ALA A 324 -10.51 -37.51 3.07
N LYS A 325 -10.72 -38.50 2.19
CA LYS A 325 -10.30 -39.87 2.41
C LYS A 325 -8.82 -40.15 2.09
N ASN A 326 -8.23 -39.48 1.10
CA ASN A 326 -6.95 -39.92 0.51
C ASN A 326 -5.80 -38.90 0.60
N ALA A 327 -6.06 -37.62 0.84
CA ALA A 327 -5.04 -36.56 0.80
C ALA A 327 -3.84 -36.84 1.73
N HIS A 328 -4.09 -37.44 2.90
CA HIS A 328 -3.05 -37.79 3.87
C HIS A 328 -1.96 -38.71 3.32
N LYS A 329 -2.30 -39.61 2.38
CA LYS A 329 -1.35 -40.52 1.73
C LYS A 329 -0.28 -39.78 0.93
N TYR A 330 -0.56 -38.52 0.60
CA TYR A 330 0.32 -37.59 -0.12
C TYR A 330 0.83 -36.46 0.79
N GLY A 331 0.66 -36.59 2.11
CA GLY A 331 1.14 -35.62 3.09
C GLY A 331 0.22 -34.42 3.35
N PHE A 332 -0.98 -34.38 2.77
CA PHE A 332 -1.93 -33.27 2.91
C PHE A 332 -3.04 -33.58 3.93
N ILE A 333 -3.26 -32.68 4.88
CA ILE A 333 -4.31 -32.78 5.92
C ILE A 333 -5.27 -31.60 5.80
N MET A 334 -6.57 -31.83 5.99
CA MET A 334 -7.57 -30.76 6.06
C MET A 334 -7.40 -29.97 7.36
N SER A 335 -7.07 -28.68 7.27
CA SER A 335 -6.74 -27.89 8.48
C SER A 335 -7.97 -27.51 9.29
N TYR A 336 -9.13 -27.31 8.63
CA TYR A 336 -10.33 -26.77 9.27
C TYR A 336 -11.54 -27.71 9.10
N PRO A 337 -11.62 -28.81 9.89
CA PRO A 337 -12.71 -29.78 9.81
C PRO A 337 -14.03 -29.27 10.43
N GLU A 338 -15.13 -29.94 10.09
CA GLU A 338 -16.48 -29.58 10.54
C GLU A 338 -16.61 -29.65 12.07
N GLY A 339 -17.33 -28.67 12.65
CA GLY A 339 -17.60 -28.62 14.09
C GLY A 339 -16.39 -28.27 14.98
N LYS A 340 -15.27 -27.83 14.39
CA LYS A 340 -14.01 -27.58 15.11
C LYS A 340 -13.55 -26.11 15.13
N ALA A 341 -14.43 -25.18 14.76
CA ALA A 341 -14.11 -23.76 14.70
C ALA A 341 -13.67 -23.14 16.04
N ASN A 342 -14.10 -23.71 17.16
CA ASN A 342 -13.68 -23.31 18.50
C ASN A 342 -12.21 -23.66 18.81
N ILE A 343 -11.62 -24.60 18.08
CA ILE A 343 -10.23 -25.03 18.22
C ILE A 343 -9.37 -24.37 17.14
N THR A 344 -9.80 -24.43 15.89
CA THR A 344 -9.00 -23.94 14.76
C THR A 344 -9.07 -22.43 14.58
N GLY A 345 -10.14 -21.79 15.07
CA GLY A 345 -10.44 -20.38 14.86
C GLY A 345 -10.98 -20.04 13.47
N TYR A 346 -11.28 -21.05 12.65
CA TYR A 346 -11.85 -20.90 11.31
C TYR A 346 -13.10 -21.77 11.15
N ILE A 347 -14.01 -21.33 10.28
CA ILE A 347 -15.18 -22.12 9.87
C ILE A 347 -14.76 -23.46 9.23
N TYR A 348 -15.72 -24.35 8.99
CA TYR A 348 -15.45 -25.56 8.19
C TYR A 348 -15.06 -25.18 6.76
N GLU A 349 -13.87 -25.63 6.34
CA GLU A 349 -13.30 -25.37 5.01
C GLU A 349 -12.87 -26.70 4.35
N PRO A 350 -13.80 -27.46 3.73
CA PRO A 350 -13.48 -28.73 3.08
C PRO A 350 -12.49 -28.61 1.92
N TRP A 351 -12.22 -27.40 1.44
CA TRP A 351 -11.29 -27.12 0.36
C TRP A 351 -9.84 -26.90 0.84
N HIS A 352 -9.62 -26.52 2.10
CA HIS A 352 -8.31 -26.06 2.60
C HIS A 352 -7.50 -27.23 3.17
N PHE A 353 -6.40 -27.57 2.51
CA PHE A 353 -5.48 -28.63 2.94
C PHE A 353 -4.06 -28.12 3.07
N ARG A 354 -3.34 -28.63 4.07
CA ARG A 354 -1.94 -28.30 4.33
C ARG A 354 -1.04 -29.53 4.22
N TYR A 355 0.06 -29.37 3.49
CA TYR A 355 1.15 -30.35 3.44
C TYR A 355 2.03 -30.28 4.69
N ILE A 356 2.23 -31.42 5.35
CA ILE A 356 3.06 -31.57 6.57
C ILE A 356 4.06 -32.74 6.48
N GLY A 357 4.23 -33.33 5.29
CA GLY A 357 5.02 -34.54 5.06
C GLY A 357 4.19 -35.82 5.18
N ILE A 358 4.52 -36.84 4.36
CA ILE A 358 3.79 -38.12 4.32
C ILE A 358 3.78 -38.81 5.69
N GLU A 359 4.95 -38.96 6.32
CA GLU A 359 5.05 -39.65 7.61
C GLU A 359 4.27 -38.94 8.71
N THR A 360 4.33 -37.60 8.75
CA THR A 360 3.59 -36.78 9.72
C THR A 360 2.09 -36.88 9.48
N ALA A 361 1.65 -36.82 8.22
CA ALA A 361 0.24 -36.96 7.86
C ALA A 361 -0.30 -38.35 8.23
N GLU A 362 0.49 -39.40 8.05
CA GLU A 362 0.12 -40.76 8.48
C GLU A 362 0.02 -40.85 10.01
N LYS A 363 0.99 -40.30 10.75
CA LYS A 363 0.94 -40.21 12.22
C LYS A 363 -0.30 -39.45 12.70
N PHE A 364 -0.68 -38.36 12.03
CA PHE A 364 -1.92 -37.64 12.34
C PHE A 364 -3.15 -38.54 12.13
N LYS A 365 -3.23 -39.27 11.01
CA LYS A 365 -4.37 -40.15 10.71
C LYS A 365 -4.52 -41.33 11.66
N GLN A 366 -3.41 -41.82 12.22
CA GLN A 366 -3.40 -42.90 13.20
C GLN A 366 -3.63 -42.43 14.65
N SER A 367 -3.58 -41.11 14.88
CA SER A 367 -3.76 -40.51 16.20
C SER A 367 -5.25 -40.29 16.55
N ASP A 368 -5.52 -40.00 17.82
CA ASP A 368 -6.87 -39.66 18.29
C ASP A 368 -7.26 -38.20 18.02
N TYR A 369 -6.31 -37.35 17.62
CA TYR A 369 -6.52 -35.93 17.35
C TYR A 369 -7.54 -35.70 16.24
N LYS A 370 -8.40 -34.69 16.43
CA LYS A 370 -9.48 -34.38 15.47
C LYS A 370 -9.14 -33.21 14.57
N THR A 371 -8.14 -32.42 14.92
CA THR A 371 -7.68 -31.26 14.16
C THR A 371 -6.17 -31.29 14.00
N LEU A 372 -5.69 -30.72 12.90
CA LEU A 372 -4.26 -30.50 12.71
C LEU A 372 -3.68 -29.59 13.80
N THR A 373 -4.46 -28.61 14.27
CA THR A 373 -4.11 -27.72 15.39
C THR A 373 -3.74 -28.50 16.64
N GLU A 374 -4.63 -29.35 17.16
CA GLU A 374 -4.36 -30.15 18.37
C GLU A 374 -3.13 -31.06 18.17
N PHE A 375 -2.99 -31.68 17.00
CA PHE A 375 -1.86 -32.57 16.71
C PHE A 375 -0.50 -31.85 16.72
N LEU A 376 -0.44 -30.66 16.14
CA LEU A 376 0.79 -29.85 16.07
C LEU A 376 1.07 -29.11 17.39
N GLU A 377 0.04 -28.85 18.21
CA GLU A 377 0.16 -28.22 19.52
C GLU A 377 0.73 -29.17 20.57
N GLU A 378 0.30 -30.43 20.58
CA GLU A 378 0.78 -31.47 21.51
C GLU A 378 2.08 -32.14 21.06
N LYS A 379 2.44 -32.00 19.79
CA LYS A 379 3.77 -32.36 19.25
C LYS A 379 4.44 -31.14 18.64
N PRO A 380 4.67 -30.08 19.44
CA PRO A 380 5.33 -28.92 18.91
C PRO A 380 6.72 -29.33 18.44
N GLN A 381 7.08 -28.97 17.21
CA GLN A 381 8.47 -29.06 16.73
C GLN A 381 9.46 -28.31 17.63
N TYR A 382 8.96 -27.52 18.58
CA TYR A 382 9.74 -26.77 19.55
C TYR A 382 10.43 -27.64 20.61
N PHE A 383 10.16 -28.95 20.68
CA PHE A 383 10.84 -29.89 21.58
C PHE A 383 10.92 -31.32 21.00
N GLU A 384 11.73 -31.59 19.97
CA GLU A 384 12.23 -32.96 19.77
C GLU A 384 13.49 -33.17 20.63
N GLU A 385 13.26 -33.85 21.76
CA GLU A 385 14.15 -34.74 22.52
C GLU A 385 15.66 -34.42 22.56
N MET A 386 16.08 -33.70 23.60
CA MET A 386 17.42 -33.92 24.19
C MET A 386 17.44 -35.34 24.79
N ASN A 387 17.84 -36.33 23.99
CA ASN A 387 18.27 -37.63 24.48
C ASN A 387 19.68 -37.55 25.08
#